data_AF-A0A5N5WWE4-F1
#
_entry.id   AF-A0A5N5WWE4-F1
#
_cell.length_a   1.000
_cell.length_b   1.000
_cell.length_c   1.000
_cell.angle_alpha   90.00
_cell.angle_beta   90.00
_cell.angle_gamma   90.00
#
_symmetry.space_group_name_H-M   'P 1'
#
loop_
_entity.id
_entity.type
_entity.pdbx_description
1 polymer ?
#
loop_
_entity_poly.entity_id
_entity_poly.type
_entity_poly.pdbx_seq_one_letter_code
_entity_poly.pdbx_strand_id
1 'polypeptide(L)'
;MTFHTGVVGISGPSSSGKTTLARLLQRVFSKAEESLRTFIIHEDDFYFPDDQIPYTTTASGKTVQDWDTIDAIDVHFLSSTLSYVREHGQLPPRLKSIQDLNEESDSGVDEQTILQLQKEVASRLRPLLLLQRHADSGSEGTASQVKRTVAFLEGFLLYSPPASENKEHALRPVHENIDVHLFLPAPYDTVKSRRESRSGYVTSGPAPEPTSLPQRSSMADSAAHGEIDLEGEDDRPPQNFWTDPPGYVDDIVWPRYVQDHAWLLLPEGDSRKGNVQSTDRQELLKRVGQGINLRTDAGVSVAPGQGTKPMVDTLKWAVEEVVKYLEAAQQGQ
;
A
#
# COMPACT_ATOMS: atom_id res chain seq x y z
N MET A 1 16.73 -8.33 21.64
CA MET A 1 15.82 -9.22 20.91
C MET A 1 16.07 -8.97 19.43
N THR A 2 16.29 -10.01 18.63
CA THR A 2 16.37 -9.86 17.18
C THR A 2 14.96 -9.95 16.60
N PHE A 3 14.55 -8.94 15.84
CA PHE A 3 13.27 -8.95 15.12
C PHE A 3 13.50 -9.41 13.69
N HIS A 4 12.66 -10.32 13.22
CA HIS A 4 12.55 -10.61 11.80
C HIS A 4 11.24 -10.02 11.31
N THR A 5 11.34 -8.86 10.68
CA THR A 5 10.19 -8.12 10.14
C THR A 5 10.14 -8.30 8.64
N GLY A 6 9.04 -8.86 8.15
CA GLY A 6 8.67 -8.82 6.74
C GLY A 6 7.63 -7.74 6.48
N VAL A 7 7.79 -6.99 5.40
CA VAL A 7 6.82 -6.00 4.93
C VAL A 7 6.21 -6.50 3.62
N VAL A 8 4.90 -6.71 3.63
CA VAL A 8 4.10 -7.10 2.46
C VAL A 8 3.39 -5.85 1.97
N GLY A 9 3.77 -5.36 0.80
CA GLY A 9 3.09 -4.28 0.11
C GLY A 9 1.86 -4.82 -0.64
N ILE A 10 0.77 -4.05 -0.60
CA ILE A 10 -0.47 -4.33 -1.31
C ILE A 10 -0.86 -3.05 -2.05
N SER A 11 -0.56 -2.99 -3.34
CA SER A 11 -0.81 -1.82 -4.17
C SER A 11 -1.81 -2.08 -5.30
N GLY A 12 -2.20 -1.02 -6.01
CA GLY A 12 -3.26 -1.03 -7.02
C GLY A 12 -4.10 0.25 -7.01
N PRO A 13 -4.97 0.45 -8.00
CA PRO A 13 -5.79 1.66 -8.08
C PRO A 13 -6.68 1.81 -6.83
N SER A 14 -7.02 3.04 -6.48
CA SER A 14 -8.00 3.33 -5.43
C SER A 14 -9.30 2.57 -5.69
N SER A 15 -9.95 2.06 -4.63
CA SER A 15 -11.15 1.19 -4.73
C SER A 15 -10.96 -0.19 -5.39
N SER A 16 -9.72 -0.69 -5.55
CA SER A 16 -9.47 -2.06 -6.05
C SER A 16 -9.73 -3.17 -5.01
N GLY A 17 -9.73 -2.85 -3.72
CA GLY A 17 -9.92 -3.80 -2.61
C GLY A 17 -8.69 -4.05 -1.74
N LYS A 18 -7.66 -3.20 -1.82
CA LYS A 18 -6.40 -3.29 -1.06
C LYS A 18 -6.61 -3.42 0.46
N THR A 19 -7.29 -2.45 1.07
CA THR A 19 -7.60 -2.43 2.50
C THR A 19 -8.37 -3.68 2.94
N THR A 20 -9.34 -4.15 2.14
CA THR A 20 -10.07 -5.39 2.40
C THR A 20 -9.14 -6.60 2.42
N LEU A 21 -8.24 -6.71 1.44
CA LEU A 21 -7.26 -7.79 1.38
C LEU A 21 -6.28 -7.71 2.56
N ALA A 22 -5.78 -6.52 2.91
CA ALA A 22 -4.87 -6.32 4.04
C ALA A 22 -5.51 -6.80 5.37
N ARG A 23 -6.76 -6.42 5.63
CA ARG A 23 -7.54 -6.86 6.80
C ARG A 23 -7.75 -8.37 6.81
N LEU A 24 -8.10 -8.98 5.67
CA LEU A 24 -8.25 -10.43 5.56
C LEU A 24 -6.93 -11.18 5.80
N LEU A 25 -5.82 -10.69 5.23
CA LEU A 25 -4.50 -11.26 5.47
C LEU A 25 -4.12 -11.15 6.95
N GLN A 26 -4.30 -9.99 7.58
CA GLN A 26 -4.06 -9.83 9.01
C GLN A 26 -4.93 -10.81 9.83
N ARG A 27 -6.22 -10.98 9.49
CA ARG A 27 -7.10 -11.96 10.14
C ARG A 27 -6.61 -13.40 9.98
N VAL A 28 -6.04 -13.76 8.83
CA VAL A 28 -5.47 -15.10 8.58
C VAL A 28 -4.17 -15.29 9.35
N PHE A 29 -3.23 -14.35 9.29
CA PHE A 29 -1.88 -14.53 9.84
C PHE A 29 -1.81 -14.29 11.36
N SER A 30 -2.56 -13.32 11.91
CA SER A 30 -2.56 -13.00 13.36
C SER A 30 -2.93 -14.16 14.27
N LYS A 31 -3.69 -15.14 13.76
CA LYS A 31 -4.14 -16.33 14.51
C LYS A 31 -3.43 -17.61 14.09
N ALA A 32 -2.53 -17.55 13.12
CA ALA A 32 -1.85 -18.73 12.62
C ALA A 32 -0.81 -19.24 13.64
N GLU A 33 -0.12 -18.34 14.36
CA GLU A 33 0.87 -18.72 15.37
C GLU A 33 1.08 -17.59 16.40
N GLU A 34 1.24 -17.95 17.69
CA GLU A 34 1.25 -16.99 18.81
C GLU A 34 2.47 -16.04 18.84
N SER A 35 3.59 -16.46 18.26
CA SER A 35 4.83 -15.68 18.15
C SER A 35 4.91 -14.83 16.88
N LEU A 36 3.89 -14.90 16.01
CA LEU A 36 3.76 -14.06 14.84
C LEU A 36 2.97 -12.79 15.16
N ARG A 37 3.64 -11.65 15.17
CA ARG A 37 3.00 -10.33 15.25
C ARG A 37 2.58 -9.88 13.87
N THR A 38 1.39 -9.31 13.75
CA THR A 38 0.93 -8.70 12.49
C THR A 38 0.20 -7.39 12.73
N PHE A 39 0.35 -6.44 11.82
CA PHE A 39 -0.39 -5.18 11.81
C PHE A 39 -0.47 -4.63 10.38
N ILE A 40 -1.35 -3.64 10.18
CA ILE A 40 -1.55 -2.97 8.90
C ILE A 40 -0.93 -1.58 8.99
N ILE A 41 -0.38 -1.10 7.88
CA ILE A 41 0.08 0.26 7.68
C ILE A 41 -0.72 0.82 6.51
N HIS A 42 -1.48 1.88 6.73
CA HIS A 42 -2.27 2.54 5.69
C HIS A 42 -1.46 3.71 5.12
N GLU A 43 -1.23 3.74 3.81
CA GLU A 43 -0.61 4.90 3.13
C GLU A 43 -1.40 6.19 3.40
N ASP A 44 -2.72 6.09 3.54
CA ASP A 44 -3.60 7.21 3.83
C ASP A 44 -3.31 7.89 5.19
N ASP A 45 -2.61 7.24 6.13
CA ASP A 45 -2.15 7.90 7.37
C ASP A 45 -0.99 8.88 7.16
N PHE A 46 -0.40 8.89 5.95
CA PHE A 46 0.74 9.71 5.56
C PHE A 46 0.36 10.84 4.59
N TYR A 47 -0.93 11.10 4.38
CA TYR A 47 -1.35 12.32 3.69
C TYR A 47 -0.91 13.56 4.48
N PHE A 48 -0.51 14.61 3.76
CA PHE A 48 -0.42 15.94 4.37
C PHE A 48 -1.80 16.40 4.86
N PRO A 49 -1.86 17.34 5.82
CA PRO A 49 -3.12 17.90 6.27
C PRO A 49 -3.96 18.53 5.15
N ASP A 50 -5.28 18.58 5.34
CA ASP A 50 -6.27 19.08 4.37
C ASP A 50 -5.92 20.44 3.73
N ASP A 51 -5.26 21.35 4.46
CA ASP A 51 -4.84 22.67 3.98
C ASP A 51 -3.52 22.67 3.17
N GLN A 52 -2.81 21.55 3.17
CA GLN A 52 -1.53 21.33 2.50
C GLN A 52 -1.63 20.41 1.27
N ILE A 53 -2.79 19.80 1.03
CA ILE A 53 -3.02 19.00 -0.17
C ILE A 53 -2.90 19.90 -1.42
N PRO A 54 -2.10 19.49 -2.43
CA PRO A 54 -1.86 20.29 -3.61
C PRO A 54 -3.14 20.50 -4.43
N TYR A 55 -3.20 21.60 -5.17
CA TYR A 55 -4.28 21.88 -6.11
C TYR A 55 -3.85 21.57 -7.55
N THR A 56 -4.82 21.11 -8.35
CA THR A 56 -4.69 20.94 -9.78
C THR A 56 -5.89 21.55 -10.51
N THR A 57 -5.82 21.60 -11.84
CA THR A 57 -6.89 22.10 -12.70
C THR A 57 -7.40 20.97 -13.58
N THR A 58 -8.70 20.68 -13.49
CA THR A 58 -9.37 19.65 -14.30
C THR A 58 -9.39 20.04 -15.78
N ALA A 59 -9.73 19.09 -16.67
CA ALA A 59 -9.88 19.38 -18.10
C ALA A 59 -10.97 20.44 -18.40
N SER A 60 -11.96 20.56 -17.50
CA SER A 60 -13.01 21.58 -17.56
C SER A 60 -12.58 22.96 -17.03
N GLY A 61 -11.34 23.11 -16.54
CA GLY A 61 -10.80 24.37 -16.01
C GLY A 61 -11.15 24.63 -14.53
N LYS A 62 -11.71 23.64 -13.82
CA LYS A 62 -12.04 23.76 -12.40
C LYS A 62 -10.80 23.47 -11.55
N THR A 63 -10.52 24.33 -10.59
CA THR A 63 -9.49 24.07 -9.57
C THR A 63 -10.03 23.13 -8.49
N VAL A 64 -9.27 22.10 -8.14
CA VAL A 64 -9.64 21.08 -7.15
C VAL A 64 -8.38 20.58 -6.42
N GLN A 65 -8.51 20.16 -5.17
CA GLN A 65 -7.44 19.48 -4.44
C GLN A 65 -7.15 18.12 -5.09
N ASP A 66 -5.88 17.78 -5.24
CA ASP A 66 -5.40 16.56 -5.86
C ASP A 66 -4.86 15.63 -4.77
N TRP A 67 -5.74 14.77 -4.27
CA TRP A 67 -5.40 13.75 -3.29
C TRP A 67 -4.68 12.55 -3.93
N ASP A 68 -4.78 12.35 -5.24
CA ASP A 68 -4.29 11.14 -5.92
C ASP A 68 -2.91 11.37 -6.57
N THR A 69 -2.07 12.21 -5.95
CA THR A 69 -0.71 12.52 -6.42
C THR A 69 0.31 12.25 -5.33
N ILE A 70 1.52 11.89 -5.72
CA ILE A 70 2.62 11.67 -4.76
C ILE A 70 2.90 12.90 -3.89
N ASP A 71 2.69 14.10 -4.42
CA ASP A 71 2.89 15.36 -3.70
C ASP A 71 1.88 15.58 -2.55
N ALA A 72 0.82 14.77 -2.46
CA ALA A 72 -0.12 14.79 -1.35
C ALA A 72 0.35 13.93 -0.16
N ILE A 73 1.37 13.07 -0.34
CA ILE A 73 1.82 12.07 0.63
C ILE A 73 3.20 12.45 1.16
N ASP A 74 3.38 12.38 2.48
CA ASP A 74 4.68 12.49 3.13
C ASP A 74 5.48 11.18 2.96
N VAL A 75 6.09 11.03 1.78
CA VAL A 75 6.92 9.87 1.43
C VAL A 75 8.13 9.72 2.36
N HIS A 76 8.64 10.83 2.91
CA HIS A 76 9.76 10.80 3.84
C HIS A 76 9.35 10.21 5.19
N PHE A 77 8.18 10.61 5.72
CA PHE A 77 7.62 10.02 6.93
C PHE A 77 7.22 8.55 6.74
N LEU A 78 6.65 8.20 5.58
CA LEU A 78 6.33 6.81 5.24
C LEU A 78 7.59 5.93 5.23
N SER A 79 8.63 6.33 4.48
CA SER A 79 9.87 5.56 4.40
C SER A 79 10.63 5.46 5.73
N SER A 80 10.63 6.53 6.53
CA SER A 80 11.20 6.54 7.88
C SER A 80 10.44 5.59 8.82
N THR A 81 9.11 5.59 8.74
CA THR A 81 8.25 4.66 9.49
C THR A 81 8.51 3.20 9.12
N LEU A 82 8.66 2.90 7.82
CA LEU A 82 8.96 1.54 7.38
C LEU A 82 10.34 1.08 7.87
N SER A 83 11.33 1.96 7.83
CA SER A 83 12.67 1.68 8.37
C SER A 83 12.62 1.36 9.86
N TYR A 84 11.87 2.15 10.62
CA TYR A 84 11.62 1.91 12.04
C TYR A 84 10.92 0.56 12.28
N VAL A 85 9.88 0.24 11.51
CA VAL A 85 9.15 -1.03 11.57
C VAL A 85 10.08 -2.21 11.33
N ARG A 86 11.00 -2.11 10.36
CA ARG A 86 11.98 -3.17 10.09
C ARG A 86 12.89 -3.40 11.29
N GLU A 87 13.37 -2.34 11.92
CA GLU A 87 14.27 -2.41 13.07
C GLU A 87 13.58 -2.88 14.36
N HIS A 88 12.38 -2.39 14.64
CA HIS A 88 11.70 -2.57 15.93
C HIS A 88 10.57 -3.63 15.91
N GLY A 89 10.13 -4.04 14.72
CA GLY A 89 9.03 -4.98 14.54
C GLY A 89 7.69 -4.46 15.08
N GLN A 90 7.51 -3.14 15.12
CA GLN A 90 6.30 -2.44 15.57
C GLN A 90 6.21 -1.06 14.92
N LEU A 91 5.02 -0.45 14.97
CA LEU A 91 4.82 0.93 14.53
C LEU A 91 5.53 1.92 15.48
N PRO A 92 6.03 3.05 14.95
CA PRO A 92 6.54 4.13 15.78
C PRO A 92 5.41 4.69 16.67
N PRO A 93 5.67 5.03 17.96
CA PRO A 93 4.64 5.53 18.88
C PRO A 93 3.89 6.77 18.39
N ARG A 94 4.55 7.59 17.58
CA ARG A 94 3.97 8.78 16.95
C ARG A 94 2.83 8.46 15.98
N LEU A 95 2.83 7.29 15.34
CA LEU A 95 1.84 6.94 14.33
C LEU A 95 0.60 6.26 14.95
N LYS A 96 -0.55 6.93 14.90
CA LYS A 96 -1.85 6.36 15.27
C LYS A 96 -2.78 6.29 14.06
N SER A 97 -3.10 5.11 13.57
CA SER A 97 -3.96 5.00 12.39
C SER A 97 -5.33 5.67 12.63
N ILE A 98 -5.70 6.60 11.74
CA ILE A 98 -7.07 7.14 11.70
C ILE A 98 -7.96 6.30 10.76
N GLN A 99 -7.34 5.42 9.96
CA GLN A 99 -7.99 4.58 8.96
C GLN A 99 -8.49 3.23 9.54
N ASP A 100 -7.99 2.83 10.72
CA ASP A 100 -8.41 1.62 11.43
C ASP A 100 -9.91 1.64 11.75
N LEU A 101 -10.50 2.83 11.90
CA LEU A 101 -11.90 3.04 12.26
C LEU A 101 -12.85 3.01 11.04
N ASN A 102 -12.33 2.94 9.81
CA ASN A 102 -13.17 2.88 8.62
C ASN A 102 -14.02 1.61 8.61
N GLU A 103 -15.33 1.77 8.38
CA GLU A 103 -16.32 0.69 8.39
C GLU A 103 -15.87 -0.51 7.54
N GLU A 104 -15.94 -1.71 8.12
CA GLU A 104 -15.71 -2.95 7.39
C GLU A 104 -16.90 -3.23 6.47
N SER A 105 -16.68 -3.04 5.17
CA SER A 105 -17.59 -3.57 4.15
C SER A 105 -17.50 -5.09 4.10
N ASP A 106 -18.60 -5.77 3.78
CA ASP A 106 -18.62 -7.23 3.60
C ASP A 106 -17.61 -7.62 2.50
N SER A 107 -16.58 -8.36 2.90
CA SER A 107 -15.52 -8.81 2.01
C SER A 107 -15.97 -9.89 1.01
N GLY A 108 -17.14 -10.52 1.25
CA GLY A 108 -17.61 -11.66 0.47
C GLY A 108 -16.82 -12.95 0.73
N VAL A 109 -15.93 -12.96 1.74
CA VAL A 109 -15.19 -14.15 2.18
C VAL A 109 -15.81 -14.68 3.47
N ASP A 110 -16.31 -15.91 3.43
CA ASP A 110 -16.92 -16.55 4.60
C ASP A 110 -15.88 -16.92 5.69
N GLU A 111 -16.37 -17.00 6.94
CA GLU A 111 -15.53 -17.34 8.09
C GLU A 111 -14.90 -18.73 7.97
N GLN A 112 -15.59 -19.67 7.32
CA GLN A 112 -15.07 -21.03 7.14
C GLN A 112 -13.79 -21.03 6.30
N THR A 113 -13.73 -20.21 5.26
CA THR A 113 -12.56 -20.05 4.40
C THR A 113 -11.42 -19.40 5.16
N ILE A 114 -11.69 -18.37 5.97
CA ILE A 114 -10.67 -17.73 6.83
C ILE A 114 -10.08 -18.75 7.82
N LEU A 115 -10.93 -19.53 8.48
CA LEU A 115 -10.50 -20.59 9.42
C LEU A 115 -9.70 -21.70 8.71
N GLN A 116 -10.04 -22.04 7.47
CA GLN A 116 -9.29 -23.00 6.68
C GLN A 116 -7.88 -22.46 6.36
N LEU A 117 -7.79 -21.21 5.89
CA LEU A 117 -6.51 -20.56 5.58
C LEU A 117 -5.64 -20.40 6.83
N GLN A 118 -6.22 -20.03 7.97
CA GLN A 118 -5.50 -19.99 9.26
C GLN A 118 -4.85 -21.33 9.60
N LYS A 119 -5.59 -22.45 9.45
CA LYS A 119 -5.07 -23.80 9.73
C LYS A 119 -3.94 -24.17 8.77
N GLU A 120 -4.11 -23.83 7.49
CA GLU A 120 -3.10 -24.09 6.46
C GLU A 120 -1.80 -23.32 6.74
N VAL A 121 -1.90 -22.00 6.95
CA VAL A 121 -0.76 -21.14 7.30
C VAL A 121 -0.09 -21.63 8.59
N ALA A 122 -0.87 -21.94 9.64
CA ALA A 122 -0.33 -22.47 10.88
C ALA A 122 0.46 -23.77 10.67
N SER A 123 -0.05 -24.68 9.82
CA SER A 123 0.62 -25.95 9.53
C SER A 123 1.96 -25.76 8.82
N ARG A 124 2.07 -24.75 7.95
CA ARG A 124 3.30 -24.43 7.20
C ARG A 124 4.31 -23.64 8.03
N LEU A 125 3.85 -22.75 8.91
CA LEU A 125 4.72 -21.92 9.75
C LEU A 125 5.23 -22.63 11.01
N ARG A 126 4.53 -23.64 11.54
CA ARG A 126 4.97 -24.35 12.77
C ARG A 126 6.34 -25.03 12.65
N PRO A 127 6.65 -25.82 11.60
CA PRO A 127 7.96 -26.45 11.45
C PRO A 127 9.10 -25.42 11.40
N LEU A 128 8.85 -24.33 10.71
CA LEU A 128 9.75 -23.20 10.54
C LEU A 128 10.16 -22.57 11.89
N LEU A 129 9.18 -22.37 12.77
CA LEU A 129 9.42 -21.73 14.07
C LEU A 129 10.02 -22.70 15.11
N LEU A 130 9.75 -24.01 15.01
CA LEU A 130 10.36 -25.02 15.87
C LEU A 130 11.86 -25.18 15.60
N LEU A 131 12.29 -25.12 14.33
CA LEU A 131 13.70 -25.20 13.96
C LEU A 131 14.51 -24.03 14.54
N GLN A 132 13.97 -22.81 14.51
CA GLN A 132 14.60 -21.64 15.12
C GLN A 132 14.79 -21.79 16.64
N ARG A 133 13.77 -22.32 17.35
CA ARG A 133 13.87 -22.57 18.81
C ARG A 133 14.97 -23.58 19.16
N HIS A 134 15.22 -24.57 18.31
CA HIS A 134 16.28 -25.55 18.54
C HIS A 134 17.68 -25.00 18.26
N ALA A 135 17.85 -24.19 17.22
CA ALA A 135 19.12 -23.53 16.93
C ALA A 135 19.59 -22.60 18.07
N ASP A 136 18.66 -21.83 18.67
CA ASP A 136 18.98 -20.90 19.76
C ASP A 136 19.25 -21.60 21.11
N SER A 137 18.79 -22.85 21.28
CA SER A 137 18.97 -23.62 22.52
C SER A 137 20.40 -24.19 22.71
N GLY A 138 21.29 -24.05 21.72
CA GLY A 138 22.69 -24.46 21.78
C GLY A 138 23.64 -23.48 22.48
N SER A 139 23.17 -22.27 22.82
CA SER A 139 23.92 -21.27 23.60
C SER A 139 23.35 -21.16 25.01
N GLU A 140 24.17 -21.31 26.05
CA GLU A 140 23.81 -21.25 27.49
C GLU A 140 23.40 -19.83 27.98
N GLY A 141 22.58 -19.11 27.22
CA GLY A 141 21.96 -17.85 27.60
C GLY A 141 20.44 -17.96 27.52
N THR A 142 19.73 -17.24 28.39
CA THR A 142 18.26 -17.11 28.39
C THR A 142 17.70 -17.03 26.96
N ALA A 143 16.96 -18.06 26.54
CA ALA A 143 16.39 -18.18 25.21
C ALA A 143 15.59 -16.91 24.87
N SER A 144 16.15 -16.06 24.02
CA SER A 144 15.46 -14.88 23.53
C SER A 144 14.44 -15.36 22.50
N GLN A 145 13.16 -15.37 22.86
CA GLN A 145 12.09 -15.75 21.93
C GLN A 145 12.13 -14.83 20.71
N VAL A 146 12.60 -15.34 19.57
CA VAL A 146 12.57 -14.61 18.29
C VAL A 146 11.11 -14.30 17.97
N LYS A 147 10.77 -13.01 17.93
CA LYS A 147 9.46 -12.53 17.51
C LYS A 147 9.52 -12.22 16.02
N ARG A 148 8.67 -12.87 15.25
CA ARG A 148 8.52 -12.58 13.82
C ARG A 148 7.38 -11.57 13.66
N THR A 149 7.60 -10.58 12.82
CA THR A 149 6.62 -9.56 12.49
C THR A 149 6.31 -9.62 11.00
N VAL A 150 5.04 -9.54 10.63
CA VAL A 150 4.60 -9.28 9.26
C VAL A 150 3.73 -8.03 9.26
N ALA A 151 4.23 -6.97 8.64
CA ALA A 151 3.48 -5.74 8.42
C ALA A 151 2.84 -5.79 7.03
N PHE A 152 1.54 -5.48 6.94
CA PHE A 152 0.82 -5.34 5.67
C PHE A 152 0.69 -3.85 5.34
N LEU A 153 1.53 -3.36 4.44
CA LEU A 153 1.47 -1.99 3.94
C LEU A 153 0.51 -1.94 2.76
N GLU A 154 -0.50 -1.08 2.82
CA GLU A 154 -1.49 -0.95 1.75
C GLU A 154 -1.65 0.50 1.32
N GLY A 155 -1.74 0.71 0.00
CA GLY A 155 -1.68 2.04 -0.59
C GLY A 155 -1.73 2.02 -2.11
N PHE A 156 -2.15 3.12 -2.74
CA PHE A 156 -2.23 3.21 -4.19
C PHE A 156 -0.90 3.57 -4.86
N LEU A 157 0.09 4.12 -4.13
CA LEU A 157 1.40 4.52 -4.68
C LEU A 157 2.59 3.98 -3.87
N LEU A 158 2.75 2.65 -3.85
CA LEU A 158 3.80 2.03 -3.04
C LEU A 158 5.09 1.66 -3.80
N TYR A 159 5.03 1.49 -5.12
CA TYR A 159 6.09 0.82 -5.88
C TYR A 159 6.80 1.75 -6.85
N SER A 160 8.12 1.56 -6.96
CA SER A 160 8.94 2.15 -8.02
C SER A 160 9.18 1.15 -9.16
N PRO A 161 9.47 1.62 -10.39
CA PRO A 161 9.99 0.77 -11.46
C PRO A 161 11.27 0.04 -11.06
N PRO A 162 11.73 -0.96 -11.84
CA PRO A 162 13.04 -1.58 -11.61
C PRO A 162 14.17 -0.54 -11.52
N ALA A 163 15.13 -0.73 -10.63
CA ALA A 163 16.25 0.21 -10.45
C ALA A 163 17.11 0.36 -11.73
N SER A 164 17.11 -0.65 -12.60
CA SER A 164 17.72 -0.61 -13.93
C SER A 164 16.99 0.34 -14.91
N GLU A 165 15.72 0.64 -14.67
CA GLU A 165 14.90 1.53 -15.50
C GLU A 165 14.89 2.96 -14.95
N ASN A 166 14.74 3.12 -13.63
CA ASN A 166 14.81 4.44 -12.98
C ASN A 166 15.23 4.32 -11.51
N LYS A 167 16.54 4.47 -11.25
CA LYS A 167 17.11 4.33 -9.91
C LYS A 167 16.58 5.36 -8.91
N GLU A 168 16.49 6.63 -9.31
CA GLU A 168 16.18 7.79 -8.44
C GLU A 168 14.66 8.08 -8.37
N HIS A 169 13.82 7.06 -8.50
CA HIS A 169 12.37 7.22 -8.43
C HIS A 169 11.95 7.66 -7.02
N ALA A 170 11.00 8.59 -6.90
CA ALA A 170 10.57 9.15 -5.61
C ALA A 170 10.07 8.08 -4.61
N LEU A 171 9.40 7.02 -5.09
CA LEU A 171 8.95 5.89 -4.27
C LEU A 171 10.03 4.84 -3.99
N ARG A 172 11.27 5.00 -4.47
CA ARG A 172 12.36 4.02 -4.23
C ARG A 172 12.59 3.73 -2.74
N PRO A 173 12.66 4.74 -1.84
CA PRO A 173 12.87 4.49 -0.41
C PRO A 173 11.73 3.70 0.25
N VAL A 174 10.50 3.85 -0.24
CA VAL A 174 9.34 3.06 0.20
C VAL A 174 9.43 1.63 -0.35
N HIS A 175 9.65 1.50 -1.66
CA HIS A 175 9.73 0.21 -2.36
C HIS A 175 10.83 -0.71 -1.79
N GLU A 176 12.00 -0.17 -1.44
CA GLU A 176 13.13 -0.93 -0.89
C GLU A 176 12.89 -1.46 0.53
N ASN A 177 11.91 -0.91 1.24
CA ASN A 177 11.51 -1.42 2.54
C ASN A 177 10.49 -2.57 2.47
N ILE A 178 9.97 -2.89 1.27
CA ILE A 178 8.94 -3.90 1.02
C ILE A 178 9.60 -5.19 0.50
N ASP A 179 9.28 -6.33 1.13
CA ASP A 179 9.84 -7.64 0.76
C ASP A 179 8.94 -8.41 -0.22
N VAL A 180 7.62 -8.17 -0.20
CA VAL A 180 6.64 -8.78 -1.12
C VAL A 180 5.77 -7.70 -1.75
N HIS A 181 5.86 -7.52 -3.07
CA HIS A 181 5.12 -6.49 -3.80
C HIS A 181 3.87 -7.08 -4.46
N LEU A 182 2.75 -7.15 -3.74
CA LEU A 182 1.46 -7.60 -4.28
C LEU A 182 0.75 -6.44 -5.01
N PHE A 183 0.15 -6.71 -6.17
CA PHE A 183 -0.60 -5.70 -6.92
C PHE A 183 -1.98 -6.20 -7.32
N LEU A 184 -3.02 -5.43 -7.00
CA LEU A 184 -4.42 -5.71 -7.27
C LEU A 184 -4.89 -4.85 -8.44
N PRO A 185 -4.86 -5.35 -9.69
CA PRO A 185 -5.49 -4.64 -10.79
C PRO A 185 -7.00 -4.58 -10.58
N ALA A 186 -7.63 -3.52 -11.08
CA ALA A 186 -9.07 -3.40 -11.15
C ALA A 186 -9.45 -2.61 -12.40
N PRO A 187 -10.48 -3.06 -13.16
CA PRO A 187 -10.95 -2.32 -14.32
C PRO A 187 -11.42 -0.91 -13.95
N TYR A 188 -11.12 0.07 -14.81
CA TYR A 188 -11.57 1.46 -14.68
C TYR A 188 -13.05 1.56 -14.27
N ASP A 189 -13.94 0.85 -14.97
CA ASP A 189 -15.39 0.95 -14.72
C ASP A 189 -15.76 0.50 -13.29
N THR A 190 -15.04 -0.50 -12.77
CA THR A 190 -15.22 -1.00 -11.41
C THR A 190 -14.68 0.01 -10.39
N VAL A 191 -13.48 0.55 -10.63
CA VAL A 191 -12.87 1.57 -9.77
C VAL A 191 -13.76 2.80 -9.69
N LYS A 192 -14.27 3.27 -10.84
CA LYS A 192 -15.16 4.42 -10.93
C LYS A 192 -16.45 4.20 -10.17
N SER A 193 -17.18 3.13 -10.49
CA SER A 193 -18.44 2.83 -9.82
C SER A 193 -18.28 2.73 -8.30
N ARG A 194 -17.23 2.06 -7.82
CA ARG A 194 -16.96 1.93 -6.38
C ARG A 194 -16.57 3.25 -5.74
N ARG A 195 -15.68 4.03 -6.38
CA ARG A 195 -15.19 5.29 -5.83
C ARG A 195 -16.29 6.34 -5.75
N GLU A 196 -17.10 6.49 -6.79
CA GLU A 196 -18.25 7.41 -6.80
C GLU A 196 -19.35 6.99 -5.83
N SER A 197 -19.40 5.73 -5.39
CA SER A 197 -20.34 5.25 -4.38
C SER A 197 -19.90 5.49 -2.93
N ARG A 198 -18.66 5.96 -2.70
CA ARG A 198 -18.16 6.26 -1.36
C ARG A 198 -18.85 7.51 -0.80
N SER A 199 -19.21 7.47 0.48
CA SER A 199 -19.71 8.64 1.21
C SER A 199 -18.62 9.69 1.45
N GLY A 200 -17.37 9.25 1.55
CA GLY A 200 -16.18 10.10 1.67
C GLY A 200 -15.03 9.35 2.35
N TYR A 201 -14.07 10.12 2.85
CA TYR A 201 -12.77 9.67 3.34
C TYR A 201 -12.45 10.37 4.65
N VAL A 202 -11.89 9.64 5.61
CA VAL A 202 -11.36 10.23 6.84
C VAL A 202 -10.02 10.89 6.52
N THR A 203 -9.92 12.18 6.77
CA THR A 203 -8.71 12.99 6.54
C THR A 203 -8.28 13.69 7.83
N SER A 204 -7.34 14.62 7.78
CA SER A 204 -6.87 15.34 8.97
C SER A 204 -6.47 16.76 8.63
N GLY A 205 -6.79 17.71 9.51
CA GLY A 205 -6.41 19.11 9.31
C GLY A 205 -7.56 20.05 8.99
N PRO A 206 -7.30 21.36 9.08
CA PRO A 206 -8.30 22.37 8.77
C PRO A 206 -8.63 22.35 7.28
N ALA A 207 -9.91 22.56 6.95
CA ALA A 207 -10.28 22.80 5.56
C ALA A 207 -9.55 24.05 5.03
N PRO A 208 -9.13 24.06 3.75
CA PRO A 208 -8.40 25.19 3.17
C PRO A 208 -9.21 26.49 3.22
N GLU A 209 -8.54 27.62 3.53
CA GLU A 209 -9.21 28.91 3.60
C GLU A 209 -9.72 29.37 2.21
N PRO A 210 -10.97 29.90 2.09
CA PRO A 210 -11.59 30.23 0.80
C PRO A 210 -10.86 31.30 -0.04
N THR A 211 -9.92 32.04 0.54
CA THR A 211 -9.44 33.33 0.01
C THR A 211 -8.00 33.35 -0.52
N SER A 212 -7.26 32.26 -0.44
CA SER A 212 -5.94 32.17 -1.05
C SER A 212 -5.84 30.86 -1.82
N LEU A 213 -6.06 30.91 -3.14
CA LEU A 213 -5.43 29.91 -4.01
C LEU A 213 -3.94 29.96 -3.67
N PRO A 214 -3.34 28.88 -3.13
CA PRO A 214 -1.92 28.89 -2.88
C PRO A 214 -1.25 29.13 -4.23
N GLN A 215 -0.42 30.17 -4.31
CA GLN A 215 0.54 30.24 -5.41
C GLN A 215 1.32 28.91 -5.39
N ARG A 216 1.76 28.43 -6.56
CA ARG A 216 2.76 27.35 -6.65
C ARG A 216 4.05 27.81 -5.95
N SER A 217 4.06 27.83 -4.63
CA SER A 217 5.27 27.67 -3.86
C SER A 217 5.55 26.19 -3.93
N SER A 218 6.66 25.85 -4.58
CA SER A 218 7.34 24.59 -4.42
C SER A 218 7.67 24.39 -2.95
N MET A 219 6.68 23.99 -2.14
CA MET A 219 6.92 23.59 -0.75
C MET A 219 7.70 22.27 -0.67
N ALA A 220 7.84 21.57 -1.80
CA ALA A 220 8.80 20.48 -1.98
C ALA A 220 10.25 20.90 -1.66
N ASP A 221 10.60 22.20 -1.71
CA ASP A 221 11.95 22.69 -1.39
C ASP A 221 12.13 23.19 0.06
N SER A 222 11.07 23.24 0.88
CA SER A 222 11.14 23.83 2.23
C SER A 222 10.97 22.88 3.40
N ALA A 223 10.83 21.57 3.16
CA ALA A 223 11.08 20.58 4.20
C ALA A 223 12.59 20.53 4.45
N ALA A 224 13.10 21.46 5.26
CA ALA A 224 14.41 21.30 5.87
C ALA A 224 14.46 19.89 6.47
N HIS A 225 15.31 19.03 5.91
CA HIS A 225 15.53 17.63 6.29
C HIS A 225 16.05 17.54 7.74
N GLY A 226 15.19 17.87 8.71
CA GLY A 226 15.35 17.50 10.09
C GLY A 226 15.04 16.02 10.24
N GLU A 227 15.69 15.38 11.20
CA GLU A 227 15.37 14.03 11.63
C GLU A 227 13.90 13.98 12.07
N ILE A 228 13.09 13.08 11.51
CA ILE A 228 11.70 12.91 11.96
C ILE A 228 11.75 12.27 13.35
N ASP A 229 11.19 12.94 14.35
CA ASP A 229 10.99 12.36 15.67
C ASP A 229 9.87 11.30 15.62
N LEU A 230 10.24 10.03 15.44
CA LEU A 230 9.31 8.90 15.38
C LEU A 230 8.82 8.42 16.77
N GLU A 231 9.53 8.80 17.83
CA GLU A 231 9.23 8.43 19.22
C GLU A 231 8.41 9.50 19.96
N GLY A 232 8.26 10.68 19.35
CA GLY A 232 7.46 11.78 19.85
C GLY A 232 5.96 11.50 19.94
N GLU A 233 5.23 12.46 20.49
CA GLU A 233 3.76 12.40 20.51
C GLU A 233 3.19 12.60 19.11
N ASP A 234 2.03 11.98 18.85
CA ASP A 234 1.25 12.21 17.64
C ASP A 234 0.75 13.66 17.62
N ASP A 235 1.37 14.47 16.77
CA ASP A 235 1.12 15.90 16.61
C ASP A 235 0.22 16.21 15.40
N ARG A 236 -0.36 15.18 14.77
CA ARG A 236 -1.22 15.39 13.60
C ARG A 236 -2.47 16.20 13.98
N PRO A 237 -2.96 17.04 13.06
CA PRO A 237 -4.18 17.78 13.27
C PRO A 237 -5.41 16.88 13.53
N PRO A 238 -6.50 17.43 14.09
CA PRO A 238 -7.74 16.69 14.29
C PRO A 238 -8.27 16.05 12.99
N GLN A 239 -8.94 14.90 13.13
CA GLN A 239 -9.61 14.23 12.02
C GLN A 239 -10.64 15.15 11.35
N ASN A 240 -10.72 15.04 10.03
CA ASN A 240 -11.64 15.75 9.15
C ASN A 240 -12.23 14.75 8.14
N PHE A 241 -13.03 15.24 7.19
CA PHE A 241 -13.71 14.41 6.21
C PHE A 241 -13.70 15.05 4.82
N TRP A 242 -13.30 14.27 3.82
CA TRP A 242 -13.31 14.67 2.41
C TRP A 242 -14.34 13.88 1.61
N THR A 243 -14.99 14.53 0.64
CA THR A 243 -15.85 13.86 -0.34
C THR A 243 -15.39 14.24 -1.74
N ASP A 244 -15.18 13.21 -2.58
CA ASP A 244 -14.80 13.42 -3.98
C ASP A 244 -15.87 14.29 -4.70
N PRO A 245 -15.47 15.39 -5.36
CA PRO A 245 -16.42 16.18 -6.14
C PRO A 245 -16.90 15.40 -7.38
N PRO A 246 -18.05 15.77 -7.97
CA PRO A 246 -18.53 15.11 -9.19
C PRO A 246 -17.48 15.15 -10.32
N GLY A 247 -17.24 14.00 -10.95
CA GLY A 247 -16.25 13.84 -12.04
C GLY A 247 -14.80 13.62 -11.58
N TYR A 248 -14.53 13.62 -10.27
CA TYR A 248 -13.16 13.51 -9.73
C TYR A 248 -12.41 12.25 -10.19
N VAL A 249 -13.12 11.12 -10.37
CA VAL A 249 -12.49 9.89 -10.85
C VAL A 249 -11.93 10.06 -12.27
N ASP A 250 -12.72 10.67 -13.15
CA ASP A 250 -12.37 10.85 -14.56
C ASP A 250 -11.30 11.93 -14.75
N ASP A 251 -11.42 13.00 -13.97
CA ASP A 251 -10.56 14.17 -14.09
C ASP A 251 -9.19 13.96 -13.41
N ILE A 252 -9.16 13.26 -12.27
CA ILE A 252 -8.01 13.16 -11.37
C ILE A 252 -7.57 11.72 -11.15
N VAL A 253 -8.40 10.90 -10.47
CA VAL A 253 -7.98 9.59 -9.93
C VAL A 253 -7.43 8.66 -11.00
N TRP A 254 -8.20 8.43 -12.07
CA TRP A 254 -7.81 7.47 -13.09
C TRP A 254 -6.63 7.96 -13.94
N PRO A 255 -6.60 9.23 -14.41
CA PRO A 255 -5.42 9.78 -15.07
C PRO A 255 -4.15 9.71 -14.23
N ARG A 256 -4.23 10.00 -12.92
CA ARG A 256 -3.08 9.91 -12.00
C ARG A 256 -2.59 8.47 -11.87
N TYR A 257 -3.49 7.53 -11.59
CA TYR A 257 -3.18 6.11 -11.53
C TYR A 257 -2.44 5.63 -12.80
N VAL A 258 -2.98 5.94 -13.97
CA VAL A 258 -2.38 5.53 -15.25
C VAL A 258 -1.01 6.17 -15.47
N GLN A 259 -0.84 7.43 -15.11
CA GLN A 259 0.43 8.14 -15.23
C GLN A 259 1.50 7.53 -14.31
N ASP A 260 1.19 7.38 -13.03
CA ASP A 260 2.16 6.96 -12.01
C ASP A 260 2.53 5.47 -12.15
N HIS A 261 1.63 4.67 -12.75
CA HIS A 261 1.85 3.25 -13.03
C HIS A 261 2.18 2.95 -14.50
N ALA A 262 2.46 3.96 -15.33
CA ALA A 262 2.74 3.75 -16.76
C ALA A 262 3.94 2.80 -17.02
N TRP A 263 4.86 2.70 -16.06
CA TRP A 263 6.00 1.77 -16.09
C TRP A 263 5.60 0.29 -15.86
N LEU A 264 4.45 0.05 -15.22
CA LEU A 264 3.92 -1.28 -14.91
C LEU A 264 2.81 -1.70 -15.88
N LEU A 265 2.04 -0.74 -16.37
CA LEU A 265 0.90 -0.95 -17.27
C LEU A 265 1.36 -1.26 -18.70
N LEU A 266 0.60 -2.15 -19.36
CA LEU A 266 0.75 -2.52 -20.76
C LEU A 266 -0.48 -2.05 -21.56
N PRO A 267 -0.32 -1.81 -22.88
CA PRO A 267 -1.45 -1.48 -23.74
C PRO A 267 -2.52 -2.57 -23.79
N GLU A 268 -3.77 -2.19 -24.00
CA GLU A 268 -4.86 -3.12 -24.24
C GLU A 268 -4.65 -3.89 -25.56
N GLY A 269 -4.80 -5.21 -25.51
CA GLY A 269 -4.66 -6.08 -26.68
C GLY A 269 -3.22 -6.47 -27.06
N ASP A 270 -2.19 -5.87 -26.46
CA ASP A 270 -0.79 -6.28 -26.69
C ASP A 270 -0.11 -6.73 -25.39
N SER A 271 0.01 -8.04 -25.22
CA SER A 271 0.69 -8.66 -24.08
C SER A 271 2.21 -8.78 -24.30
N ARG A 272 2.72 -8.36 -25.46
CA ARG A 272 4.08 -8.68 -25.93
C ARG A 272 4.73 -7.51 -26.68
N LYS A 273 4.93 -6.37 -25.99
CA LYS A 273 6.19 -5.57 -25.94
C LYS A 273 5.95 -4.14 -25.46
N GLY A 274 6.70 -3.76 -24.42
CA GLY A 274 6.96 -2.37 -24.03
C GLY A 274 5.94 -1.77 -23.06
N ASN A 275 6.45 -1.11 -22.02
CA ASN A 275 5.67 -0.21 -21.16
C ASN A 275 4.95 0.83 -22.04
N VAL A 276 3.84 1.39 -21.57
CA VAL A 276 3.16 2.46 -22.34
C VAL A 276 4.04 3.72 -22.29
N GLN A 277 4.94 3.86 -23.27
CA GLN A 277 5.78 5.04 -23.43
C GLN A 277 5.02 6.07 -24.27
N SER A 278 4.38 7.02 -23.59
CA SER A 278 3.93 8.28 -24.18
C SER A 278 3.98 9.37 -23.12
N THR A 279 4.40 10.57 -23.50
CA THR A 279 4.30 11.76 -22.65
C THR A 279 2.92 12.42 -22.74
N ASP A 280 2.08 11.98 -23.68
CA ASP A 280 0.70 12.44 -23.83
C ASP A 280 -0.23 11.59 -22.96
N ARG A 281 -0.79 12.22 -21.92
CA ARG A 281 -1.73 11.61 -20.98
C ARG A 281 -2.98 11.05 -21.67
N GLN A 282 -3.52 11.72 -22.69
CA GLN A 282 -4.72 11.24 -23.39
C GLN A 282 -4.42 9.99 -24.20
N GLU A 283 -3.24 9.93 -24.80
CA GLU A 283 -2.78 8.74 -25.50
C GLU A 283 -2.53 7.58 -24.53
N LEU A 284 -1.90 7.82 -23.37
CA LEU A 284 -1.71 6.83 -22.31
C LEU A 284 -3.04 6.22 -21.87
N LEU A 285 -4.01 7.05 -21.51
CA LEU A 285 -5.35 6.63 -21.10
C LEU A 285 -6.01 5.74 -22.17
N LYS A 286 -5.96 6.16 -23.43
CA LYS A 286 -6.54 5.41 -24.54
C LYS A 286 -5.86 4.05 -24.76
N ARG A 287 -4.53 4.00 -24.64
CA ARG A 287 -3.75 2.77 -24.85
C ARG A 287 -3.95 1.77 -23.71
N VAL A 288 -4.00 2.25 -22.47
CA VAL A 288 -4.15 1.41 -21.27
C VAL A 288 -5.58 0.88 -21.12
N GLY A 289 -6.57 1.63 -21.58
CA GLY A 289 -7.98 1.22 -21.54
C GLY A 289 -8.42 0.94 -20.10
N GLN A 290 -8.80 -0.30 -19.82
CA GLN A 290 -9.27 -0.73 -18.49
C GLN A 290 -8.16 -0.83 -17.43
N GLY A 291 -6.87 -0.70 -17.78
CA GLY A 291 -5.79 -0.67 -16.78
C GLY A 291 -5.50 -1.99 -16.08
N ILE A 292 -5.85 -3.10 -16.74
CA ILE A 292 -5.78 -4.46 -16.18
C ILE A 292 -4.68 -5.33 -16.80
N ASN A 293 -3.96 -4.82 -17.80
CA ASN A 293 -2.81 -5.49 -18.40
C ASN A 293 -1.54 -4.94 -17.78
N LEU A 294 -0.79 -5.79 -17.09
CA LEU A 294 0.43 -5.41 -16.38
C LEU A 294 1.56 -6.35 -16.80
N ARG A 295 2.77 -5.81 -16.83
CA ARG A 295 3.97 -6.63 -17.03
C ARG A 295 4.30 -7.42 -15.76
N THR A 296 4.95 -8.56 -15.92
CA THR A 296 5.27 -9.50 -14.82
C THR A 296 6.77 -9.66 -14.57
N ASP A 297 7.59 -8.93 -15.31
CA ASP A 297 9.06 -8.92 -15.24
C ASP A 297 9.61 -7.74 -14.42
N ALA A 298 8.74 -6.99 -13.74
CA ALA A 298 9.12 -5.80 -12.94
C ALA A 298 9.29 -6.08 -11.44
N GLY A 299 9.28 -7.35 -11.01
CA GLY A 299 9.39 -7.72 -9.60
C GLY A 299 8.12 -7.47 -8.77
N VAL A 300 6.96 -7.42 -9.42
CA VAL A 300 5.65 -7.22 -8.79
C VAL A 300 4.77 -8.45 -9.03
N SER A 301 4.23 -9.05 -7.96
CA SER A 301 3.30 -10.16 -8.03
C SER A 301 1.88 -9.62 -8.28
N VAL A 302 1.35 -9.86 -9.48
CA VAL A 302 0.03 -9.35 -9.90
C VAL A 302 -1.07 -10.36 -9.58
N ALA A 303 -2.15 -9.89 -8.93
CA ALA A 303 -3.29 -10.74 -8.59
C ALA A 303 -3.94 -11.35 -9.84
N PRO A 304 -4.35 -12.63 -9.79
CA PRO A 304 -4.83 -13.35 -10.95
C PRO A 304 -6.17 -12.82 -11.47
N GLY A 305 -6.43 -13.04 -12.77
CA GLY A 305 -7.71 -12.75 -13.39
C GLY A 305 -8.03 -11.27 -13.55
N GLN A 306 -7.01 -10.40 -13.59
CA GLN A 306 -7.14 -9.04 -14.12
C GLN A 306 -8.19 -8.20 -13.37
N GLY A 307 -8.32 -8.41 -12.05
CA GLY A 307 -9.26 -7.67 -11.20
C GLY A 307 -10.70 -8.16 -11.23
N THR A 308 -10.99 -9.26 -11.92
CA THR A 308 -12.34 -9.84 -12.03
C THR A 308 -12.59 -11.01 -11.08
N LYS A 309 -11.52 -11.51 -10.44
CA LYS A 309 -11.62 -12.63 -9.48
C LYS A 309 -12.32 -12.19 -8.19
N PRO A 310 -13.16 -13.07 -7.60
CA PRO A 310 -13.70 -12.85 -6.26
C PRO A 310 -12.60 -12.62 -5.22
N MET A 311 -12.93 -11.89 -4.14
CA MET A 311 -11.98 -11.59 -3.06
C MET A 311 -11.42 -12.88 -2.42
N VAL A 312 -12.20 -13.96 -2.36
CA VAL A 312 -11.74 -15.25 -1.83
C VAL A 312 -10.58 -15.85 -2.62
N ASP A 313 -10.60 -15.73 -3.95
CA ASP A 313 -9.54 -16.23 -4.82
C ASP A 313 -8.29 -15.34 -4.70
N THR A 314 -8.51 -14.03 -4.61
CA THR A 314 -7.45 -13.04 -4.39
C THR A 314 -6.76 -13.27 -3.03
N LEU A 315 -7.53 -13.54 -1.97
CA LEU A 315 -7.00 -13.86 -0.64
C LEU A 315 -6.16 -15.12 -0.66
N LYS A 316 -6.65 -16.21 -1.27
CA LYS A 316 -5.89 -17.47 -1.38
C LYS A 316 -4.55 -17.27 -2.09
N TRP A 317 -4.55 -16.52 -3.19
CA TRP A 317 -3.33 -16.16 -3.92
C TRP A 317 -2.37 -15.36 -3.04
N ALA A 318 -2.86 -14.31 -2.37
CA ALA A 318 -2.04 -13.46 -1.53
C ALA A 318 -1.45 -14.22 -0.32
N VAL A 319 -2.24 -15.11 0.31
CA VAL A 319 -1.75 -15.99 1.39
C VAL A 319 -0.59 -16.84 0.89
N GLU A 320 -0.70 -17.44 -0.30
CA GLU A 320 0.36 -18.26 -0.88
C GLU A 320 1.64 -17.45 -1.13
N GLU A 321 1.54 -16.24 -1.69
CA GLU A 321 2.71 -15.36 -1.92
C GLU A 321 3.40 -14.98 -0.60
N VAL A 322 2.63 -14.65 0.44
CA VAL A 322 3.17 -14.32 1.76
C VAL A 322 3.83 -15.55 2.41
N VAL A 323 3.22 -16.74 2.32
CA VAL A 323 3.82 -17.96 2.88
C VAL A 323 5.11 -18.34 2.17
N LYS A 324 5.18 -18.25 0.83
CA LYS A 324 6.42 -18.50 0.07
C LYS A 324 7.56 -17.61 0.55
N TYR A 325 7.29 -16.33 0.78
CA TYR A 325 8.28 -15.41 1.34
C TYR A 325 8.75 -15.85 2.73
N LEU A 326 7.81 -16.18 3.63
CA LEU A 326 8.14 -16.62 5.00
C LEU A 326 8.92 -17.94 5.04
N GLU A 327 8.69 -18.84 4.10
CA GLU A 327 9.44 -20.08 3.91
C GLU A 327 10.85 -19.82 3.35
N ALA A 328 10.97 -18.98 2.33
CA ALA A 328 12.26 -18.63 1.72
C ALA A 328 13.18 -17.87 2.67
N ALA A 329 12.64 -16.92 3.43
CA ALA A 329 13.37 -16.14 4.43
C ALA A 329 14.02 -17.00 5.53
N GLN A 330 13.57 -18.25 5.71
CA GLN A 330 14.20 -19.20 6.63
C GLN A 330 15.31 -20.06 6.02
N GLN A 331 15.27 -20.32 4.72
CA GLN A 331 16.29 -21.15 4.06
C GLN A 331 17.61 -20.38 3.81
N GLY A 332 17.55 -19.05 3.85
CA GLY A 332 18.71 -18.16 3.72
C GLY A 332 19.36 -17.74 5.04
N GLN A 333 18.91 -18.27 6.19
CA GLN A 333 19.52 -18.09 7.51
C GLN A 333 20.35 -19.33 7.89
#